data_AF-A0A4Q3EHF9-F1
#
_entry.id   AF-A0A4Q3EHF9-F1
#
_cell.length_a   1.000
_cell.length_b   1.000
_cell.length_c   1.000
_cell.angle_alpha   90.00
_cell.angle_beta   90.00
_cell.angle_gamma   90.00
#
_symmetry.space_group_name_H-M   'P 1'
#
loop_
_entity.id
_entity.type
_entity.pdbx_description
1 polymer ?
#
loop_
_entity_poly.entity_id
_entity_poly.type
_entity_poly.pdbx_seq_one_letter_code
_entity_poly.pdbx_strand_id
1 'polypeptide(L)' 'MSNNNESLAEVHGSVSTSGRVGWKRIFSFLGPAYMVSVGYMDPGNWATDLAAGSQFGYQLIWV' A
#
# COMPACT_ATOMS: atom_id res chain seq x y z
N MET A 1 13.60 26.13 -14.09
CA MET A 1 12.47 25.59 -14.88
C MET A 1 12.05 24.31 -14.21
N SER A 2 10.89 24.29 -13.54
CA SER A 2 10.31 23.03 -13.03
C SER A 2 9.83 22.24 -14.24
N ASN A 3 10.28 20.99 -14.38
CA ASN A 3 9.82 20.13 -15.47
C ASN A 3 8.38 19.70 -15.15
N ASN A 4 7.40 20.29 -15.83
CA ASN A 4 5.97 20.00 -15.66
C ASN A 4 5.53 18.59 -16.11
N ASN A 5 6.46 17.64 -16.21
CA ASN A 5 6.22 16.25 -16.62
C ASN A 5 6.34 15.26 -15.44
N GLU A 6 6.46 15.74 -14.20
CA GLU A 6 6.52 14.87 -13.02
C GLU A 6 5.11 14.43 -12.59
N SER A 7 4.95 13.12 -12.35
CA SER A 7 3.69 12.57 -11.83
C SER A 7 3.38 13.15 -10.44
N LEU A 8 2.12 13.52 -10.24
CA LEU A 8 1.60 14.12 -9.00
C LEU A 8 2.38 15.39 -8.60
N ALA A 9 2.54 16.32 -9.55
CA ALA A 9 3.35 17.53 -9.39
C ALA A 9 3.06 18.34 -8.11
N GLU A 10 1.80 18.41 -7.64
CA GLU A 10 1.44 19.06 -6.37
C GLU A 10 2.02 18.42 -5.11
N VAL A 11 2.34 17.12 -5.13
CA VAL A 11 2.77 16.36 -3.93
C VAL A 11 4.08 15.60 -4.15
N HIS A 12 4.67 15.67 -5.35
CA HIS A 12 5.91 15.00 -5.71
C HIS A 12 7.05 15.43 -4.77
N GLY A 13 7.72 14.47 -4.14
CA GLY A 13 8.83 14.75 -3.23
C GLY A 13 8.47 15.53 -1.95
N SER A 14 7.18 15.68 -1.63
CA SER A 14 6.71 16.43 -0.45
C SER A 14 7.27 15.90 0.88
N VAL A 15 7.55 14.60 0.97
CA VAL A 15 8.18 13.98 2.14
C VAL A 15 9.69 13.82 1.92
N SER A 16 10.48 14.63 2.61
CA SER A 16 11.95 14.48 2.60
C SER A 16 12.39 13.22 3.32
N THR A 17 13.16 12.39 2.61
CA THR A 17 13.78 11.17 3.14
C THR A 17 15.28 11.35 3.41
N SER A 18 15.84 12.51 3.06
CA SER A 18 17.25 12.82 3.27
C SER A 18 17.59 12.95 4.76
N GLY A 19 18.76 12.45 5.17
CA GLY A 19 19.21 12.47 6.56
C GLY A 19 18.51 11.46 7.50
N ARG A 20 17.53 10.70 7.01
CA ARG A 20 16.88 9.61 7.76
C ARG A 20 17.54 8.27 7.42
N VAL A 21 17.95 7.51 8.44
CA VAL A 21 18.57 6.17 8.29
C VAL A 21 17.77 5.11 9.03
N GLY A 22 17.86 3.86 8.56
CA GLY A 22 17.17 2.71 9.12
C GLY A 22 15.64 2.88 9.17
N TRP A 23 15.03 2.47 10.29
CA TRP A 23 13.58 2.50 10.52
C TRP A 23 12.93 3.88 10.32
N LYS A 24 13.64 4.97 10.65
CA LYS A 24 13.13 6.33 10.46
C LYS A 24 12.92 6.68 8.98
N ARG A 25 13.70 6.08 8.08
CA ARG A 25 13.50 6.23 6.63
C ARG A 25 12.28 5.44 6.16
N ILE A 26 12.12 4.21 6.65
CA ILE A 26 10.97 3.34 6.32
C ILE A 26 9.64 4.01 6.67
N PHE A 27 9.55 4.65 7.84
CA PHE A 27 8.34 5.37 8.26
C PHE A 27 7.90 6.48 7.29
N SER A 28 8.82 7.03 6.50
CA SER A 28 8.49 8.07 5.51
C SER A 28 7.65 7.53 4.35
N PHE A 29 7.63 6.20 4.15
CA PHE A 29 6.90 5.53 3.07
C PHE A 29 5.61 4.85 3.53
N LEU A 30 5.33 4.80 4.83
CA LEU A 30 4.13 4.11 5.34
C LEU A 30 2.82 4.78 4.90
N GLY A 31 2.79 6.11 4.79
CA GLY A 31 1.58 6.82 4.37
C GLY A 31 1.10 6.41 2.96
N PRO A 32 1.95 6.56 1.93
CA PRO A 32 1.63 6.08 0.59
C PRO A 32 1.37 4.56 0.52
N ALA A 33 2.16 3.75 1.23
CA ALA A 33 1.97 2.30 1.26
C ALA A 33 0.60 1.92 1.85
N TYR A 34 0.19 2.54 2.95
CA TYR A 34 -1.10 2.29 3.59
C TYR A 34 -2.27 2.65 2.66
N MET A 35 -2.19 3.78 1.96
CA MET A 35 -3.22 4.19 1.00
C MET A 35 -3.44 3.12 -0.09
N VAL A 36 -2.37 2.51 -0.59
CA VAL A 36 -2.45 1.40 -1.56
C VAL A 36 -3.01 0.14 -0.90
N SER A 37 -2.54 -0.22 0.30
CA SER A 37 -2.99 -1.42 1.03
C SER A 37 -4.48 -1.42 1.34
N VAL A 38 -5.06 -0.26 1.70
CA VAL A 38 -6.52 -0.16 1.95
C VAL A 38 -7.32 -0.54 0.71
N GLY A 39 -6.82 -0.27 -0.49
CA GLY A 39 -7.47 -0.67 -1.74
C GLY A 39 -7.55 -2.20 -1.93
N TYR A 40 -6.70 -2.98 -1.26
CA TYR A 40 -6.75 -4.45 -1.29
C TYR A 40 -7.65 -5.07 -0.21
N MET A 41 -8.10 -4.28 0.76
CA MET A 41 -8.95 -4.73 1.87
C MET A 41 -10.42 -4.36 1.66
N ASP A 42 -10.82 -4.07 0.42
CA ASP A 42 -12.17 -3.67 0.09
C ASP A 42 -13.17 -4.83 0.27
N PRO A 43 -14.46 -4.57 0.54
CA PRO A 43 -15.45 -5.63 0.76
C PRO A 43 -15.70 -6.56 -0.45
N GLY A 44 -15.17 -6.25 -1.63
CA GLY A 44 -15.39 -7.01 -2.86
C GLY A 44 -14.74 -8.39 -2.88
N ASN A 45 -13.67 -8.62 -2.09
CA ASN A 45 -13.02 -9.93 -1.98
C ASN A 45 -13.55 -10.78 -0.80
N TRP A 46 -14.16 -10.16 0.22
CA TRP A 46 -14.57 -10.84 1.46
C TRP A 46 -15.52 -12.01 1.23
N ALA A 47 -16.50 -11.86 0.33
CA ALA A 47 -17.48 -12.91 0.07
C ALA A 47 -16.82 -14.18 -0.49
N THR A 48 -15.87 -14.01 -1.40
CA THR A 48 -15.13 -15.11 -2.00
C THR A 48 -14.21 -15.75 -0.98
N ASP A 49 -13.49 -14.96 -0.18
CA ASP A 49 -12.56 -15.47 0.85
C ASP A 49 -13.31 -16.24 1.96
N LEU A 50 -14.48 -15.75 2.38
CA LEU A 50 -15.34 -16.44 3.35
C LEU A 50 -15.92 -17.73 2.77
N ALA A 51 -16.42 -17.71 1.55
CA ALA A 51 -16.94 -18.91 0.89
C ALA A 51 -15.83 -19.96 0.73
N ALA A 52 -14.66 -19.55 0.25
CA ALA A 52 -13.50 -20.40 0.08
C ALA A 52 -13.00 -20.99 1.41
N GLY A 53 -12.96 -20.18 2.47
CA GLY A 53 -12.65 -20.65 3.83
C GLY A 53 -13.66 -21.66 4.37
N SER A 54 -14.97 -21.47 4.09
CA SER A 54 -16.01 -22.42 4.50
C SER A 54 -15.93 -23.76 3.77
N GLN A 55 -15.46 -23.75 2.52
CA GLN A 55 -15.40 -24.94 1.66
C GLN A 55 -14.07 -25.69 1.76
N PHE A 56 -12.95 -24.97 1.87
CA PHE A 56 -11.59 -25.51 1.81
C PHE A 56 -10.80 -25.34 3.12
N GLY A 57 -11.41 -24.74 4.15
CA GLY A 57 -10.72 -24.46 5.41
C GLY A 57 -9.44 -23.66 5.18
N TYR A 58 -8.33 -24.15 5.72
CA TYR A 58 -7.03 -23.48 5.65
C TYR A 58 -6.20 -23.79 4.40
N GLN A 59 -6.72 -24.57 3.44
CA GLN A 59 -5.96 -25.02 2.29
C GLN A 59 -5.53 -23.90 1.34
N LEU A 60 -6.10 -22.69 1.46
CA LEU A 60 -5.87 -21.56 0.58
C LEU A 60 -5.05 -20.43 1.20
N ILE A 61 -4.59 -20.53 2.47
CA ILE A 61 -3.83 -19.46 3.14
C ILE A 61 -2.50 -19.11 2.46
N TRP A 62 -1.89 -20.06 1.77
CA TRP A 62 -0.59 -19.88 1.13
C TRP A 62 -0.68 -19.22 -0.26
N VAL A 63 -1.89 -19.13 -0.81
CA VAL A 63 -2.17 -18.55 -2.14
C VAL A 63 -2.14 -17.03 -2.03
#